data_AF-A0A4Y8CC15-F1
#
_entry.id   AF-A0A4Y8CC15-F1
#
_cell.length_a   1.000
_cell.length_b   1.000
_cell.length_c   1.000
_cell.angle_alpha   90.00
_cell.angle_beta   90.00
_cell.angle_gamma   90.00
#
_symmetry.space_group_name_H-M   'P 1'
#
loop_
_entity.id
_entity.type
_entity.pdbx_description
1 polymer ?
#
loop_
_entity_poly.entity_id
_entity_poly.type
_entity_poly.pdbx_seq_one_letter_code
_entity_poly.pdbx_strand_id
1 'polypeptide(L)'
;YKATVAPAGHKEYGKANIEVKKDSALFKNLPKKQTVWMSHSDKVENLPNGFEVLATSENSPFCVFGNEDKKFFALQFHPEVQHSEFGKNILKNFAKYACNCESVWNMGSFAKTQAEKIREEVSSDKVLCAVSGGVDSSVVAALLASAIKEQVIVVFVDNGLLRSGEKEQVEFMFKNTLGIDLISIDASEIFLSRLANVRDPEQKRKIIGNTFIEVFE
;
A
#
# COMPACT_ATOMS: atom_id res chain seq x y z
N TYR A 1 12.61 -28.16 8.63
CA TYR A 1 13.18 -28.32 9.98
C TYR A 1 12.64 -29.53 10.77
N LYS A 2 12.07 -30.59 10.14
CA LYS A 2 11.55 -31.80 10.84
C LYS A 2 10.49 -31.53 11.93
N ALA A 3 9.75 -30.42 11.83
CA ALA A 3 8.53 -30.22 12.63
C ALA A 3 7.41 -31.13 12.09
N THR A 4 6.52 -31.57 12.97
CA THR A 4 5.30 -32.27 12.57
C THR A 4 4.14 -31.28 12.57
N VAL A 5 3.33 -31.33 11.51
CA VAL A 5 2.11 -30.54 11.36
C VAL A 5 0.95 -31.52 11.22
N ALA A 6 -0.15 -31.25 11.90
CA ALA A 6 -1.36 -32.04 11.82
C ALA A 6 -2.57 -31.14 11.59
N PRO A 7 -3.65 -31.65 10.96
CA PRO A 7 -4.92 -30.95 10.92
C PRO A 7 -5.38 -30.58 12.34
N ALA A 8 -5.79 -29.33 12.55
CA ALA A 8 -6.39 -28.93 13.81
C ALA A 8 -7.80 -29.52 13.91
N GLY A 9 -8.18 -30.03 15.10
CA GLY A 9 -9.52 -30.57 15.34
C GLY A 9 -10.64 -29.52 15.19
N HIS A 10 -10.30 -28.24 15.31
CA HIS A 10 -11.13 -27.10 14.96
C HIS A 10 -10.30 -26.12 14.12
N LYS A 11 -10.87 -25.66 13.00
CA LYS A 11 -10.26 -24.58 12.22
C LYS A 11 -10.48 -23.27 12.96
N GLU A 12 -9.41 -22.58 13.32
CA GLU A 12 -9.48 -21.31 14.03
C GLU A 12 -9.30 -20.17 13.02
N TYR A 13 -10.42 -19.58 12.63
CA TYR A 13 -10.48 -18.35 11.85
C TYR A 13 -11.19 -17.31 12.69
N GLY A 14 -10.44 -16.34 13.21
CA GLY A 14 -11.04 -15.28 14.01
C GLY A 14 -10.17 -14.79 15.15
N LYS A 15 -10.80 -14.05 16.05
CA LYS A 15 -10.13 -13.48 17.22
C LYS A 15 -9.78 -14.58 18.21
N ALA A 16 -8.52 -14.60 18.63
CA ALA A 16 -8.06 -15.43 19.74
C ALA A 16 -7.16 -14.60 20.65
N ASN A 17 -7.08 -15.00 21.92
CA ASN A 17 -6.11 -14.45 22.86
C ASN A 17 -4.85 -15.29 22.83
N ILE A 18 -3.70 -14.62 22.75
CA ILE A 18 -2.41 -15.27 22.96
C ILE A 18 -1.77 -14.79 24.26
N GLU A 19 -0.94 -15.64 24.82
CA GLU A 19 -0.10 -15.35 25.97
C GLU A 19 1.36 -15.58 25.61
N VAL A 20 2.17 -14.51 25.69
CA VAL A 20 3.62 -14.53 25.51
C VAL A 20 4.25 -15.26 26.70
N LYS A 21 4.92 -16.37 26.39
CA LYS A 21 5.58 -17.25 27.38
C LYS A 21 7.06 -16.94 27.53
N LYS A 22 7.70 -16.45 26.47
CA LYS A 22 9.12 -16.11 26.46
C LYS A 22 9.33 -14.72 25.87
N ASP A 23 10.13 -13.92 26.56
CA ASP A 23 10.57 -12.64 26.03
C ASP A 23 11.38 -12.87 24.74
N SER A 24 11.06 -12.11 23.70
CA SER A 24 11.71 -12.23 22.40
C SER A 24 11.78 -10.89 21.69
N ALA A 25 12.61 -10.82 20.65
CA ALA A 25 12.70 -9.65 19.78
C ALA A 25 11.31 -9.20 19.26
N LEU A 26 10.41 -10.15 18.96
CA LEU A 26 9.06 -9.88 18.45
C LEU A 26 8.16 -9.14 19.45
N PHE A 27 8.23 -9.49 20.73
CA PHE A 27 7.31 -9.01 21.76
C PHE A 27 7.89 -7.88 22.62
N LYS A 28 9.02 -7.31 22.22
CA LYS A 28 9.67 -6.21 22.94
C LYS A 28 8.70 -5.03 23.15
N ASN A 29 8.54 -4.63 24.42
CA ASN A 29 7.63 -3.57 24.88
C ASN A 29 6.15 -3.79 24.52
N LEU A 30 5.72 -5.04 24.36
CA LEU A 30 4.32 -5.42 24.13
C LEU A 30 3.76 -6.14 25.35
N PRO A 31 2.43 -6.10 25.57
CA PRO A 31 1.81 -6.80 26.69
C PRO A 31 1.94 -8.32 26.51
N LYS A 32 1.98 -9.05 27.64
CA LYS A 32 2.04 -10.51 27.63
C LYS A 32 0.76 -11.15 27.09
N LYS A 33 -0.40 -10.51 27.24
CA LYS A 33 -1.67 -10.97 26.69
C LYS A 33 -2.12 -10.00 25.62
N GLN A 34 -2.54 -10.52 24.48
CA GLN A 34 -2.99 -9.72 23.34
C GLN A 34 -3.96 -10.48 22.46
N THR A 35 -4.89 -9.75 21.83
CA THR A 35 -5.81 -10.29 20.84
C THR A 35 -5.13 -10.35 19.48
N VAL A 36 -5.25 -11.50 18.81
CA VAL A 36 -4.73 -11.75 17.45
C VAL A 36 -5.80 -12.34 16.54
N TRP A 37 -5.56 -12.25 15.23
CA TRP A 37 -6.40 -12.86 14.21
C TRP A 37 -5.81 -14.18 13.71
N MET A 38 -6.29 -15.28 14.28
CA MET A 38 -5.92 -16.63 13.87
C MET A 38 -6.47 -16.94 12.49
N SER A 39 -5.69 -17.68 11.72
CA SER A 39 -6.10 -18.20 10.41
C SER A 39 -5.35 -19.49 10.14
N HIS A 40 -5.79 -20.57 10.77
CA HIS A 40 -5.15 -21.85 10.57
C HIS A 40 -6.12 -23.02 10.60
N SER A 41 -5.96 -23.91 9.62
CA SER A 41 -6.60 -25.23 9.57
C SER A 41 -5.73 -26.29 10.21
N ASP A 42 -4.42 -26.04 10.29
CA ASP A 42 -3.41 -26.98 10.72
C ASP A 42 -2.70 -26.40 11.95
N LYS A 43 -2.11 -27.26 12.76
CA LYS A 43 -1.31 -26.87 13.92
C LYS A 43 0.01 -27.61 13.88
N VAL A 44 1.04 -26.95 14.41
CA VAL A 44 2.30 -27.62 14.72
C VAL A 44 2.07 -28.53 15.93
N GLU A 45 2.62 -29.74 15.91
CA GLU A 45 2.53 -30.69 17.04
C GLU A 45 3.86 -30.83 17.79
N ASN A 46 4.98 -30.65 17.09
CA ASN A 46 6.31 -30.72 17.67
C ASN A 46 7.23 -29.67 17.05
N LEU A 47 8.03 -29.01 17.89
CA LEU A 47 9.00 -28.03 17.45
C LEU A 47 10.28 -28.71 16.96
N PRO A 48 10.96 -28.14 15.94
CA PRO A 48 12.31 -28.54 15.60
C PRO A 48 13.29 -28.36 16.75
N ASN A 49 14.38 -29.13 16.76
CA ASN A 49 15.46 -28.93 17.72
C ASN A 49 16.01 -27.49 17.68
N GLY A 50 16.10 -26.88 18.87
CA GLY A 50 16.55 -25.50 19.05
C GLY A 50 15.49 -24.43 18.76
N PHE A 51 14.26 -24.79 18.43
CA PHE A 51 13.15 -23.84 18.40
C PHE A 51 12.43 -23.86 19.75
N GLU A 52 11.92 -22.70 20.13
CA GLU A 52 11.27 -22.48 21.42
C GLU A 52 9.90 -21.85 21.23
N VAL A 53 9.00 -22.14 22.16
CA VAL A 53 7.68 -21.51 22.23
C VAL A 53 7.85 -20.08 22.73
N LEU A 54 7.35 -19.12 21.95
CA LEU A 54 7.36 -17.70 22.30
C LEU A 54 6.00 -17.25 22.81
N ALA A 55 4.91 -17.75 22.23
CA ALA A 55 3.55 -17.49 22.70
C ALA A 55 2.62 -18.68 22.41
N THR A 56 1.57 -18.78 23.23
CA THR A 56 0.53 -19.82 23.14
C THR A 56 -0.85 -19.21 23.03
N SER A 57 -1.81 -19.90 22.42
CA SER A 57 -3.24 -19.64 22.59
C SER A 57 -3.92 -20.84 23.26
N GLU A 58 -5.22 -20.71 23.54
CA GLU A 58 -6.05 -21.80 24.07
C GLU A 58 -6.01 -23.06 23.18
N ASN A 59 -6.08 -22.87 21.85
CA ASN A 59 -6.16 -23.96 20.87
C ASN A 59 -4.82 -24.28 20.18
N SER A 60 -3.77 -23.47 20.41
CA SER A 60 -2.47 -23.60 19.76
C SER A 60 -1.32 -23.42 20.78
N PRO A 61 -0.77 -24.51 21.34
CA PRO A 61 0.37 -24.45 22.25
C PRO A 61 1.66 -24.00 21.57
N PHE A 62 1.71 -23.99 20.23
CA PHE A 62 2.80 -23.47 19.42
C PHE A 62 2.33 -22.31 18.55
N CYS A 63 1.52 -21.41 19.12
CA CYS A 63 0.96 -20.27 18.39
C CYS A 63 2.04 -19.36 17.80
N VAL A 64 3.09 -19.09 18.57
CA VAL A 64 4.31 -18.44 18.08
C VAL A 64 5.51 -19.21 18.59
N PHE A 65 6.41 -19.57 17.68
CA PHE A 65 7.65 -20.26 18.01
C PHE A 65 8.78 -19.75 17.11
N GLY A 66 10.01 -19.90 17.57
CA GLY A 66 11.16 -19.39 16.83
C GLY A 66 12.49 -19.90 17.35
N ASN A 67 13.55 -19.56 16.62
CA ASN A 67 14.94 -19.71 17.02
C ASN A 67 15.61 -18.35 16.77
N GLU A 68 15.95 -17.64 17.86
CA GLU A 68 16.48 -16.28 17.75
C GLU A 68 17.88 -16.25 17.14
N ASP A 69 18.74 -17.24 17.45
CA ASP A 69 20.09 -17.34 16.89
C ASP A 69 20.08 -17.41 15.36
N LYS A 70 19.11 -18.15 14.81
CA LYS A 70 18.87 -18.31 13.37
C LYS A 70 17.91 -17.28 12.80
N LYS A 71 17.36 -16.39 13.64
CA LYS A 71 16.37 -15.38 13.28
C LYS A 71 15.12 -15.97 12.58
N PHE A 72 14.72 -17.18 12.96
CA PHE A 72 13.49 -17.78 12.48
C PHE A 72 12.35 -17.54 13.46
N PHE A 73 11.23 -17.08 12.94
CA PHE A 73 10.01 -16.88 13.70
C PHE A 73 8.82 -17.35 12.88
N ALA A 74 7.92 -18.09 13.51
CA ALA A 74 6.69 -18.60 12.91
C ALA A 74 5.50 -18.14 13.76
N LEU A 75 4.47 -17.65 13.08
CA LEU A 75 3.24 -17.14 13.69
C LEU A 75 2.07 -17.90 13.08
N GLN A 76 1.12 -18.32 13.92
CA GLN A 76 -0.11 -18.99 13.48
C GLN A 76 -1.28 -18.00 13.24
N PHE A 77 -1.00 -16.69 13.28
CA PHE A 77 -1.96 -15.61 13.09
C PHE A 77 -1.41 -14.55 12.13
N HIS A 78 -2.29 -13.65 11.67
CA HIS A 78 -1.95 -12.55 10.77
C HIS A 78 -1.62 -11.27 11.56
N PRO A 79 -0.34 -10.88 11.74
CA PRO A 79 0.01 -9.62 12.39
C PRO A 79 -0.26 -8.38 11.53
N GLU A 80 -0.50 -8.53 10.22
CA GLU A 80 -0.74 -7.43 9.29
C GLU A 80 -2.17 -6.88 9.33
N VAL A 81 -3.14 -7.66 9.85
CA VAL A 81 -4.53 -7.24 9.89
C VAL A 81 -4.85 -6.45 11.16
N GLN A 82 -5.74 -5.48 11.05
CA GLN A 82 -6.14 -4.60 12.16
C GLN A 82 -6.73 -5.35 13.37
N HIS A 83 -7.28 -6.54 13.15
CA HIS A 83 -7.84 -7.38 14.21
C HIS A 83 -6.77 -7.93 15.18
N SER A 84 -5.49 -7.92 14.78
CA SER A 84 -4.37 -8.19 15.67
C SER A 84 -3.91 -6.89 16.31
N GLU A 85 -4.29 -6.66 17.57
CA GLU A 85 -4.17 -5.36 18.26
C GLU A 85 -2.77 -4.76 18.21
N PHE A 86 -1.74 -5.60 18.37
CA PHE A 86 -0.33 -5.20 18.34
C PHE A 86 0.42 -5.76 17.12
N GLY A 87 -0.30 -6.24 16.10
CA GLY A 87 0.30 -6.89 14.94
C GLY A 87 1.31 -6.01 14.19
N LYS A 88 0.97 -4.73 13.98
CA LYS A 88 1.90 -3.73 13.40
C LYS A 88 3.16 -3.57 14.25
N ASN A 89 3.04 -3.62 15.57
CA ASN A 89 4.19 -3.52 16.47
C ASN A 89 5.06 -4.78 16.41
N ILE A 90 4.47 -5.96 16.28
CA ILE A 90 5.21 -7.22 16.10
C ILE A 90 6.02 -7.17 14.79
N LEU A 91 5.41 -6.73 13.68
CA LEU A 91 6.12 -6.55 12.41
C LEU A 91 7.24 -5.50 12.51
N LYS A 92 6.98 -4.38 13.17
CA LYS A 92 8.00 -3.35 13.47
C LYS A 92 9.15 -3.92 14.30
N ASN A 93 8.83 -4.72 15.32
CA ASN A 93 9.79 -5.34 16.21
C ASN A 93 10.64 -6.38 15.48
N PHE A 94 10.04 -7.18 14.61
CA PHE A 94 10.78 -8.09 13.72
C PHE A 94 11.78 -7.31 12.86
N ALA A 95 11.33 -6.31 12.11
CA ALA A 95 12.20 -5.51 11.26
C ALA A 95 13.32 -4.83 12.08
N LYS A 96 12.97 -4.19 13.21
CA LYS A 96 13.92 -3.39 13.99
C LYS A 96 14.88 -4.23 14.84
N TYR A 97 14.39 -5.25 15.54
CA TYR A 97 15.15 -5.97 16.56
C TYR A 97 15.62 -7.35 16.13
N ALA A 98 14.91 -8.03 15.22
CA ALA A 98 15.39 -9.31 14.66
C ALA A 98 16.26 -9.08 13.42
N CYS A 99 15.80 -8.24 12.48
CA CYS A 99 16.52 -7.95 11.24
C CYS A 99 17.53 -6.80 11.37
N ASN A 100 17.53 -6.05 12.47
CA ASN A 100 18.36 -4.86 12.67
C ASN A 100 18.16 -3.78 11.59
N CYS A 101 16.95 -3.68 11.02
CA CYS A 101 16.63 -2.64 10.04
C CYS A 101 16.54 -1.27 10.72
N GLU A 102 17.21 -0.28 10.15
CA GLU A 102 17.09 1.11 10.56
C GLU A 102 15.78 1.74 10.08
N SER A 103 15.26 2.71 10.83
CA SER A 103 14.05 3.46 10.46
C SER A 103 14.39 4.71 9.64
N VAL A 104 15.13 4.54 8.55
CA VAL A 104 15.61 5.65 7.71
C VAL A 104 14.63 6.04 6.60
N TRP A 105 13.69 5.16 6.26
CA TRP A 105 12.72 5.42 5.20
C TRP A 105 11.74 6.54 5.59
N ASN A 106 11.75 7.63 4.82
CA ASN A 106 10.80 8.72 4.97
C ASN A 106 10.52 9.38 3.61
N MET A 107 9.33 9.95 3.47
CA MET A 107 8.86 10.51 2.21
C MET A 107 9.70 11.67 1.69
N GLY A 108 10.32 12.47 2.56
CA GLY A 108 11.18 13.59 2.14
C GLY A 108 12.45 13.11 1.44
N SER A 109 13.16 12.16 2.06
CA SER A 109 14.35 11.54 1.45
C SER A 109 14.02 10.78 0.17
N PHE A 110 12.88 10.10 0.14
CA PHE A 110 12.39 9.41 -1.04
C PHE A 110 12.13 10.38 -2.18
N ALA A 111 11.34 11.44 -1.94
CA ALA A 111 11.02 12.43 -2.97
C ALA A 111 12.28 13.07 -3.56
N LYS A 112 13.27 13.43 -2.72
CA LYS A 112 14.55 13.96 -3.20
C LYS A 112 15.29 12.96 -4.10
N THR A 113 15.40 11.71 -3.64
CA THR A 113 16.08 10.64 -4.39
C THR A 113 15.38 10.38 -5.73
N GLN A 114 14.04 10.39 -5.76
CA GLN A 114 13.30 10.20 -7.00
C GLN A 114 13.43 11.40 -7.93
N ALA A 115 13.42 12.63 -7.41
CA ALA A 115 13.62 13.82 -8.23
C ALA A 115 15.00 13.84 -8.90
N GLU A 116 16.05 13.34 -8.22
CA GLU A 116 17.38 13.16 -8.81
C GLU A 116 17.36 12.13 -9.94
N LYS A 117 16.77 10.95 -9.70
CA LYS A 117 16.61 9.92 -10.73
C LYS A 117 15.83 10.40 -11.95
N ILE A 118 14.74 11.13 -11.73
CA ILE A 118 13.93 11.72 -12.80
C ILE A 118 14.78 12.67 -13.66
N ARG A 119 15.58 13.55 -13.02
CA ARG A 119 16.47 14.46 -13.77
C ARG A 119 17.49 13.70 -14.61
N GLU A 120 18.10 12.65 -14.05
CA GLU A 120 19.07 11.82 -14.77
C GLU A 120 18.45 11.08 -15.95
N GLU A 121 17.28 10.49 -15.75
CA GLU A 121 16.58 9.69 -16.76
C GLU A 121 16.00 10.54 -17.89
N VAL A 122 15.38 11.68 -17.55
CA VAL A 122 14.77 12.58 -18.54
C VAL A 122 15.81 13.40 -19.27
N SER A 123 16.93 13.75 -18.61
CA SER A 123 17.99 14.57 -19.19
C SER A 123 17.45 15.87 -19.80
N SER A 124 17.39 15.98 -21.13
CA SER A 124 16.92 17.15 -21.88
C SER A 124 15.54 16.98 -22.50
N ASP A 125 14.92 15.82 -22.35
CA ASP A 125 13.65 15.52 -23.01
C ASP A 125 12.47 16.20 -22.31
N LYS A 126 11.34 16.30 -23.01
CA LYS A 126 10.08 16.78 -22.42
C LYS A 126 9.24 15.60 -21.95
N VAL A 127 8.52 15.80 -20.85
CA VAL A 127 7.63 14.78 -20.26
C VAL A 127 6.19 15.27 -20.35
N LEU A 128 5.35 14.50 -21.02
CA LEU A 128 3.91 14.71 -21.01
C LEU A 128 3.29 13.97 -19.81
N CYS A 129 2.54 14.69 -18.98
CA CYS A 129 1.86 14.14 -17.81
C CYS A 129 0.37 14.40 -17.88
N ALA A 130 -0.42 13.34 -18.05
CA ALA A 130 -1.87 13.43 -17.88
C ALA A 130 -2.21 13.47 -16.38
N VAL A 131 -3.12 14.37 -15.99
CA VAL A 131 -3.66 14.42 -14.63
C VAL A 131 -5.16 14.21 -14.67
N SER A 132 -5.69 13.41 -13.74
CA SER A 132 -7.12 13.10 -13.66
C SER A 132 -7.85 13.84 -12.54
N GLY A 133 -7.13 14.57 -11.69
CA GLY A 133 -7.60 15.05 -10.39
C GLY A 133 -7.41 14.04 -9.25
N GLY A 134 -7.05 12.80 -9.57
CA GLY A 134 -6.69 11.78 -8.58
C GLY A 134 -5.36 12.08 -7.87
N VAL A 135 -5.20 11.54 -6.66
CA VAL A 135 -4.01 11.76 -5.82
C VAL A 135 -2.73 11.26 -6.50
N ASP A 136 -2.78 10.12 -7.19
CA ASP A 136 -1.59 9.50 -7.78
C ASP A 136 -0.98 10.38 -8.89
N SER A 137 -1.79 10.74 -9.91
CA SER A 137 -1.33 11.60 -11.00
C SER A 137 -0.92 13.00 -10.51
N SER A 138 -1.59 13.50 -9.47
CA SER A 138 -1.25 14.80 -8.88
C SER A 138 0.10 14.77 -8.16
N VAL A 139 0.40 13.70 -7.42
CA VAL A 139 1.70 13.49 -6.79
C VAL A 139 2.80 13.30 -7.83
N VAL A 140 2.53 12.56 -8.92
CA VAL A 140 3.47 12.42 -10.04
C VAL A 140 3.78 13.78 -10.66
N ALA A 141 2.75 14.58 -10.98
CA ALA A 141 2.94 15.89 -11.57
C ALA A 141 3.70 16.86 -10.63
N ALA A 142 3.41 16.82 -9.32
CA ALA A 142 4.15 17.59 -8.33
C ALA A 142 5.62 17.16 -8.23
N LEU A 143 5.89 15.84 -8.26
CA LEU A 143 7.26 15.32 -8.23
C LEU A 143 8.04 15.69 -9.51
N LEU A 144 7.42 15.53 -10.68
CA LEU A 144 7.99 15.97 -11.96
C LEU A 144 8.29 17.46 -11.96
N ALA A 145 7.36 18.30 -11.50
CA ALA A 145 7.59 19.74 -11.40
C ALA A 145 8.70 20.11 -10.42
N SER A 146 8.86 19.36 -9.32
CA SER A 146 9.99 19.55 -8.40
C SER A 146 11.34 19.16 -9.00
N ALA A 147 11.34 18.28 -10.01
CA ALA A 147 12.53 17.74 -10.64
C ALA A 147 12.94 18.51 -11.91
N ILE A 148 11.96 18.77 -12.80
CA ILE A 148 12.13 19.15 -14.21
C ILE A 148 11.00 20.10 -14.68
N LYS A 149 10.69 21.13 -13.88
CA LYS A 149 9.53 22.04 -14.08
C LYS A 149 9.33 22.54 -15.52
N GLU A 150 10.40 22.91 -16.20
CA GLU A 150 10.33 23.50 -17.55
C GLU A 150 10.17 22.45 -18.67
N GLN A 151 10.38 21.17 -18.35
CA GLN A 151 10.28 20.05 -19.28
C GLN A 151 8.94 19.31 -19.17
N VAL A 152 8.18 19.53 -18.09
CA VAL A 152 6.88 18.86 -17.89
C VAL A 152 5.75 19.64 -18.54
N ILE A 153 4.95 18.94 -19.34
CA ILE A 153 3.71 19.42 -19.93
C ILE A 153 2.59 18.69 -19.22
N VAL A 154 1.77 19.40 -18.45
CA VAL A 154 0.67 18.79 -17.69
C VAL A 154 -0.65 19.04 -18.40
N VAL A 155 -1.40 17.97 -18.66
CA VAL A 155 -2.69 18.02 -19.37
C VAL A 155 -3.79 17.46 -18.50
N PHE A 156 -4.89 18.19 -18.41
CA PHE A 156 -6.12 17.79 -17.74
C PHE A 156 -7.28 17.80 -18.75
N VAL A 157 -8.04 16.71 -18.81
CA VAL A 157 -9.23 16.59 -19.68
C VAL A 157 -10.47 16.54 -18.80
N ASP A 158 -11.27 17.60 -18.88
CA ASP A 158 -12.62 17.63 -18.33
C ASP A 158 -13.57 16.91 -19.29
N ASN A 159 -13.97 15.70 -18.91
CA ASN A 159 -14.90 14.87 -19.68
C ASN A 159 -16.38 15.16 -19.37
N GLY A 160 -16.68 16.15 -18.52
CA GLY A 160 -18.05 16.46 -18.10
C GLY A 160 -18.68 15.44 -17.14
N LEU A 161 -17.91 14.49 -16.61
CA LEU A 161 -18.36 13.43 -15.69
C LEU A 161 -17.69 13.53 -14.30
N LEU A 162 -17.03 14.65 -14.02
CA LEU A 162 -16.35 14.93 -12.76
C LEU A 162 -17.35 15.29 -11.65
N ARG A 163 -16.87 15.33 -10.40
CA ARG A 163 -17.64 15.85 -9.28
C ARG A 163 -17.82 17.35 -9.40
N SER A 164 -18.88 17.87 -8.76
CA SER A 164 -19.12 19.31 -8.68
C SER A 164 -17.92 20.05 -8.09
N GLY A 165 -17.38 21.03 -8.83
CA GLY A 165 -16.26 21.85 -8.38
C GLY A 165 -14.87 21.22 -8.55
N GLU A 166 -14.77 20.00 -9.10
CA GLU A 166 -13.51 19.26 -9.19
C GLU A 166 -12.55 19.88 -10.20
N LYS A 167 -13.06 20.33 -11.36
CA LYS A 167 -12.28 21.06 -12.38
C LYS A 167 -11.57 22.28 -11.77
N GLU A 168 -12.33 23.13 -11.08
CA GLU A 168 -11.84 24.37 -10.50
C GLU A 168 -10.81 24.09 -9.40
N GLN A 169 -11.01 23.03 -8.61
CA GLN A 169 -10.06 22.60 -7.58
C GLN A 169 -8.74 22.13 -8.19
N VAL A 170 -8.79 21.35 -9.28
CA VAL A 170 -7.61 20.87 -9.99
C VAL A 170 -6.85 22.05 -10.60
N GLU A 171 -7.52 22.91 -11.36
CA GLU A 171 -6.91 24.08 -11.98
C GLU A 171 -6.28 25.01 -10.95
N PHE A 172 -6.97 25.27 -9.83
CA PHE A 172 -6.45 26.07 -8.73
C PHE A 172 -5.22 25.43 -8.08
N MET A 173 -5.24 24.13 -7.82
CA MET A 173 -4.11 23.44 -7.19
C MET A 173 -2.85 23.51 -8.05
N PHE A 174 -2.97 23.21 -9.35
CA PHE A 174 -1.82 23.25 -10.26
C PHE A 174 -1.28 24.67 -10.46
N LYS A 175 -2.16 25.64 -10.68
CA LYS A 175 -1.76 27.04 -10.94
C LYS A 175 -1.28 27.76 -9.69
N ASN A 176 -2.04 27.69 -8.59
CA ASN A 176 -1.81 28.52 -7.41
C ASN A 176 -0.95 27.84 -6.34
N THR A 177 -1.00 26.51 -6.23
CA THR A 177 -0.24 25.78 -5.19
C THR A 177 1.10 25.29 -5.74
N LEU A 178 1.08 24.64 -6.92
CA LEU A 178 2.28 24.06 -7.51
C LEU A 178 2.99 25.03 -8.48
N GLY A 179 2.29 26.04 -8.99
CA GLY A 179 2.82 26.98 -9.97
C GLY A 179 3.23 26.31 -11.27
N ILE A 180 2.48 25.29 -11.71
CA ILE A 180 2.70 24.51 -12.93
C ILE A 180 1.68 24.97 -13.97
N ASP A 181 2.13 25.13 -15.21
CA ASP A 181 1.24 25.41 -16.34
C ASP A 181 0.42 24.14 -16.67
N LEU A 182 -0.89 24.26 -16.47
CA LEU A 182 -1.85 23.19 -16.75
C LEU A 182 -2.61 23.49 -18.03
N ILE A 183 -2.53 22.58 -19.00
CA ILE A 183 -3.38 22.59 -20.19
C ILE A 183 -4.71 21.92 -19.81
N SER A 184 -5.74 22.73 -19.59
CA SER A 184 -7.09 22.26 -19.30
C SER A 184 -7.92 22.19 -20.59
N ILE A 185 -8.43 21.01 -20.91
CA ILE A 185 -9.25 20.72 -22.10
C ILE A 185 -10.67 20.43 -21.65
N ASP A 186 -11.63 21.24 -22.09
CA ASP A 186 -13.04 20.92 -21.95
C ASP A 186 -13.50 20.06 -23.11
N ALA A 187 -13.74 18.78 -22.84
CA ALA A 187 -14.25 17.80 -23.80
C ALA A 187 -15.66 17.32 -23.44
N SER A 188 -16.34 18.00 -22.51
CA SER A 188 -17.64 17.56 -21.97
C SER A 188 -18.68 17.26 -23.06
N GLU A 189 -18.77 18.11 -24.08
CA GLU A 189 -19.69 17.91 -25.20
C GLU A 189 -19.42 16.62 -25.98
N ILE A 190 -18.14 16.30 -26.24
CA ILE A 190 -17.72 15.10 -26.98
C ILE A 190 -18.11 13.85 -26.20
N PHE A 191 -17.83 13.82 -24.89
CA PHE A 191 -18.15 12.69 -24.04
C PHE A 191 -19.67 12.50 -23.87
N LEU A 192 -20.41 13.58 -23.56
CA LEU A 192 -21.85 13.51 -23.32
C LEU A 192 -22.63 13.14 -24.58
N SER A 193 -22.22 13.65 -25.75
CA SER A 193 -22.84 13.30 -27.03
C SER A 193 -22.64 11.82 -27.38
N ARG A 194 -21.43 11.27 -27.18
CA ARG A 194 -21.14 9.84 -27.44
C ARG A 194 -21.81 8.90 -26.44
N LEU A 195 -22.10 9.39 -25.23
CA LEU A 195 -22.83 8.64 -24.20
C LEU A 195 -24.35 8.73 -24.34
N ALA A 196 -24.86 9.55 -25.26
CA ALA A 196 -26.28 9.72 -25.47
C ALA A 196 -26.96 8.38 -25.77
N ASN A 197 -28.00 8.06 -24.99
CA ASN A 197 -28.78 6.83 -25.10
C ASN A 197 -28.03 5.50 -24.84
N VAL A 198 -26.77 5.54 -24.38
CA VAL A 198 -26.02 4.33 -24.02
C VAL A 198 -26.41 3.89 -22.61
N ARG A 199 -27.06 2.72 -22.53
CA ARG A 199 -27.53 2.16 -21.24
C ARG A 199 -26.59 1.11 -20.66
N ASP A 200 -25.93 0.34 -21.52
CA ASP A 200 -25.05 -0.74 -21.07
C ASP A 200 -23.78 -0.18 -20.40
N PRO A 201 -23.49 -0.53 -19.13
CA PRO A 201 -22.38 0.05 -18.39
C PRO A 201 -21.00 -0.33 -18.97
N GLU A 202 -20.85 -1.49 -19.60
CA GLU A 202 -19.58 -1.86 -20.24
C GLU A 202 -19.34 -1.05 -21.51
N GLN A 203 -20.36 -0.85 -22.32
CA GLN A 203 -20.31 0.05 -23.48
C GLN A 203 -19.98 1.48 -23.06
N LYS A 204 -20.58 2.00 -21.98
CA LYS A 204 -20.22 3.32 -21.43
C LYS A 204 -18.73 3.40 -21.08
N ARG A 205 -18.18 2.38 -20.42
CA ARG A 205 -16.73 2.34 -20.07
C ARG A 205 -15.84 2.35 -21.31
N LYS A 206 -16.18 1.55 -22.33
CA LYS A 206 -15.43 1.52 -23.60
C LYS A 206 -15.47 2.86 -24.33
N ILE A 207 -16.64 3.49 -24.40
CA ILE A 207 -16.82 4.80 -25.04
C ILE A 207 -16.00 5.87 -24.32
N ILE A 208 -16.07 5.95 -22.99
CA ILE A 208 -15.31 6.91 -22.19
C ILE A 208 -13.80 6.70 -22.37
N GLY A 209 -13.33 5.46 -22.28
CA GLY A 209 -11.90 5.14 -22.44
C GLY A 209 -11.36 5.52 -23.82
N ASN A 210 -12.06 5.11 -24.89
CA ASN A 210 -11.65 5.42 -26.26
C ASN A 210 -11.68 6.93 -26.54
N THR A 211 -12.74 7.61 -26.10
CA THR A 211 -12.88 9.06 -26.30
C THR A 211 -11.78 9.83 -25.53
N PHE A 212 -11.38 9.36 -24.35
CA PHE A 212 -10.27 9.98 -23.63
C PHE A 212 -8.95 9.86 -24.38
N ILE A 213 -8.65 8.69 -24.94
CA ILE A 213 -7.45 8.48 -25.77
C ILE A 213 -7.48 9.43 -26.97
N GLU A 214 -8.60 9.49 -27.70
CA GLU A 214 -8.76 10.37 -28.86
C GLU A 214 -8.63 11.86 -28.55
N VAL A 215 -9.03 12.30 -27.34
CA VAL A 215 -8.90 13.70 -26.90
C VAL A 215 -7.48 14.01 -26.43
N PHE A 216 -6.75 13.00 -25.96
CA PHE A 216 -5.41 13.16 -25.40
C PHE A 216 -4.30 13.09 -26.48
N GLU A 217 -4.52 12.31 -27.55
CA GLU A 217 -3.66 12.26 -28.75
C GLU A 217 -3.73 13.55 -29.58
#